data_AF-A0AB34NYZ7-F1
#
_entry.id   AF-A0AB34NYZ7-F1
#
_cell.length_a   1.000
_cell.length_b   1.000
_cell.length_c   1.000
_cell.angle_alpha   90.00
_cell.angle_beta   90.00
_cell.angle_gamma   90.00
#
_symmetry.space_group_name_H-M   'P 1'
#
loop_
_entity.id
_entity.type
_entity.pdbx_description
1 polymer ?
#
loop_
_entity_poly.entity_id
_entity_poly.type
_entity_poly.pdbx_seq_one_letter_code
_entity_poly.pdbx_strand_id
1 'polypeptide(L)'
;MNRIKQLREQKGLSQRDFIKSFNLFLKENANKYDGKPGIKAVSFATGSRWENGLNKPTSSMWQALADFFGVYVPYLQGAYSKVEILKVLQEYYLRYYIGDYSTDDIEDLIYTDIGDVVDDFVISKKIKPWNIKKENVLLSKEEVSSTKFWWEHFQVVFDHIAIIWLLTKPSLNATKRDVADALIDALSGEQNNMLLTRRMKFIDKYLYFMKGKTIKSIYDFEHPHSLDGKNHYIDEIH
;
A
#
# COMPACT_ATOMS: atom_id res chain seq x y z
N MET A 1 -2.14 11.41 -17.64
CA MET A 1 -3.53 11.03 -18.00
C MET A 1 -4.41 11.18 -16.77
N ASN A 2 -5.57 11.86 -16.86
CA ASN A 2 -6.42 12.09 -15.68
C ASN A 2 -7.43 10.96 -15.41
N ARG A 3 -8.08 11.00 -14.24
CA ARG A 3 -8.96 9.93 -13.75
C ARG A 3 -10.27 9.79 -14.52
N ILE A 4 -10.81 10.89 -15.07
CA ILE A 4 -11.99 10.82 -15.96
C ILE A 4 -11.66 9.97 -17.18
N LYS A 5 -10.53 10.24 -17.83
CA LYS A 5 -10.07 9.49 -19.00
C LYS A 5 -9.78 8.03 -18.65
N GLN A 6 -9.07 7.78 -17.56
CA GLN A 6 -8.77 6.41 -17.09
C GLN A 6 -10.05 5.60 -16.85
N LEU A 7 -11.03 6.16 -16.11
CA LEU A 7 -12.28 5.46 -15.79
C LEU A 7 -13.16 5.24 -17.02
N ARG A 8 -13.17 6.18 -17.97
CA ARG A 8 -13.83 6.01 -19.27
C ARG A 8 -13.25 4.80 -20.02
N GLU A 9 -11.93 4.72 -20.11
CA GLU A 9 -11.23 3.66 -20.83
C GLU A 9 -11.42 2.30 -20.14
N GLN A 10 -11.42 2.25 -18.81
CA GLN A 10 -11.77 1.06 -18.04
C GLN A 10 -13.20 0.57 -18.29
N LYS A 11 -14.14 1.48 -18.55
CA LYS A 11 -15.51 1.14 -18.98
C LYS A 11 -15.61 0.78 -20.48
N GLY A 12 -14.51 0.81 -21.24
CA GLY A 12 -14.50 0.52 -22.67
C GLY A 12 -15.23 1.55 -23.54
N LEU A 13 -15.45 2.78 -23.03
CA LEU A 13 -16.24 3.79 -23.73
C LEU A 13 -15.36 4.67 -24.63
N SER A 14 -15.81 4.91 -25.86
CA SER A 14 -15.27 6.02 -26.65
C SER A 14 -15.62 7.35 -26.00
N GLN A 15 -14.89 8.42 -26.30
CA GLN A 15 -15.21 9.75 -25.76
C GLN A 15 -16.63 10.22 -26.15
N ARG A 16 -17.11 9.82 -27.33
CA ARG A 16 -18.49 10.12 -27.76
C ARG A 16 -19.51 9.34 -26.95
N ASP A 17 -19.28 8.05 -26.74
CA ASP A 17 -20.22 7.19 -26.00
C ASP A 17 -20.26 7.56 -24.52
N PHE A 18 -19.11 7.93 -23.94
CA PHE A 18 -19.05 8.49 -22.60
C PHE A 18 -19.97 9.69 -22.45
N ILE A 19 -19.88 10.69 -23.33
CA ILE A 19 -20.68 11.91 -23.22
C ILE A 19 -22.17 11.63 -23.46
N LYS A 20 -22.51 10.73 -24.40
CA LYS A 20 -23.89 10.28 -24.59
C LYS A 20 -24.46 9.61 -23.34
N SER A 21 -23.76 8.61 -22.82
CA SER A 21 -24.19 7.84 -21.64
C SER A 21 -24.23 8.70 -20.37
N PHE A 22 -23.29 9.62 -20.21
CA PHE A 22 -23.28 10.54 -19.08
C PHE A 22 -24.44 11.53 -19.13
N ASN A 23 -24.75 12.09 -20.31
CA ASN A 23 -25.92 12.96 -20.47
C ASN A 23 -27.24 12.21 -20.25
N LEU A 24 -27.33 10.95 -20.68
CA LEU A 24 -28.48 10.09 -20.38
C LEU A 24 -28.61 9.87 -18.86
N PHE A 25 -27.52 9.53 -18.19
CA PHE A 25 -27.47 9.40 -16.73
C PHE A 25 -27.95 10.67 -16.01
N LEU A 26 -27.51 11.85 -16.45
CA LEU A 26 -27.97 13.13 -15.89
C LEU A 26 -29.47 13.32 -16.06
N LYS A 27 -30.03 12.95 -17.22
CA LYS A 27 -31.47 13.04 -17.50
C LYS A 27 -32.28 12.08 -16.64
N GLU A 28 -31.85 10.83 -16.54
CA GLU A 28 -32.51 9.80 -15.74
C GLU A 28 -32.47 10.10 -14.24
N ASN A 29 -31.45 10.82 -13.79
CA ASN A 29 -31.24 11.20 -12.39
C ASN A 29 -31.53 12.69 -12.13
N ALA A 30 -32.32 13.35 -12.97
CA ALA A 30 -32.57 14.79 -12.88
C ALA A 30 -33.01 15.24 -11.48
N ASN A 31 -33.90 14.47 -10.84
CA ASN A 31 -34.40 14.74 -9.47
C ASN A 31 -33.27 14.80 -8.42
N LYS A 32 -32.20 14.03 -8.57
CA LYS A 32 -31.04 14.01 -7.65
C LYS A 32 -30.21 15.30 -7.74
N TYR A 33 -30.28 15.97 -8.87
CA TYR A 33 -29.47 17.13 -9.20
C TYR A 33 -30.29 18.42 -9.37
N ASP A 34 -31.59 18.37 -9.07
CA ASP A 34 -32.48 19.52 -9.15
C ASP A 34 -31.97 20.66 -8.23
N GLY A 35 -32.09 21.89 -8.71
CA GLY A 35 -31.57 23.08 -8.03
C GLY A 35 -30.04 23.16 -7.89
N LYS A 36 -29.26 22.17 -8.34
CA LYS A 36 -27.79 22.23 -8.25
C LYS A 36 -27.18 23.08 -9.37
N PRO A 37 -26.44 24.16 -9.05
CA PRO A 37 -25.89 25.04 -10.07
C PRO A 37 -24.88 24.30 -10.95
N GLY A 38 -24.95 24.57 -12.26
CA GLY A 38 -24.00 24.07 -13.24
C GLY A 38 -24.24 22.64 -13.74
N ILE A 39 -25.31 21.97 -13.33
CA ILE A 39 -25.74 20.69 -13.91
C ILE A 39 -26.47 20.96 -15.22
N LYS A 40 -25.87 20.53 -16.33
CA LYS A 40 -26.44 20.62 -17.67
C LYS A 40 -25.82 19.56 -18.57
N ALA A 41 -26.48 19.28 -19.69
CA ALA A 41 -25.93 18.42 -20.72
C ALA A 41 -24.54 18.91 -21.17
N VAL A 42 -23.61 17.97 -21.29
CA VAL A 42 -22.22 18.20 -21.62
C VAL A 42 -22.02 17.99 -23.11
N SER A 43 -21.34 18.93 -23.78
CA SER A 43 -20.94 18.76 -25.17
C SER A 43 -19.69 17.89 -25.28
N PHE A 44 -19.49 17.25 -26.43
CA PHE A 44 -18.29 16.46 -26.70
C PHE A 44 -16.99 17.27 -26.47
N ALA A 45 -16.95 18.53 -26.95
CA ALA A 45 -15.80 19.41 -26.77
C ALA A 45 -15.51 19.69 -25.28
N THR A 46 -16.55 19.84 -24.46
CA THR A 46 -16.41 20.04 -23.01
C THR A 46 -15.83 18.80 -22.34
N GLY A 47 -16.37 17.61 -22.67
CA GLY A 47 -15.86 16.33 -22.19
C GLY A 47 -14.39 16.12 -22.54
N SER A 48 -14.01 16.45 -23.77
CA SER A 48 -12.62 16.37 -24.23
C SER A 48 -11.69 17.31 -23.46
N ARG A 49 -12.13 18.56 -23.21
CA ARG A 49 -11.35 19.51 -22.39
C ARG A 49 -11.17 19.02 -20.96
N TRP A 50 -12.18 18.39 -20.36
CA TRP A 50 -12.06 17.79 -19.04
C TRP A 50 -11.04 16.66 -19.01
N GLU A 51 -11.08 15.71 -19.96
CA GLU A 51 -10.10 14.60 -20.03
C GLU A 51 -8.66 15.06 -20.25
N ASN A 52 -8.48 16.20 -20.91
CA ASN A 52 -7.16 16.80 -21.16
C ASN A 52 -6.75 17.82 -20.08
N GLY A 53 -7.60 18.09 -19.08
CA GLY A 53 -7.31 19.04 -18.00
C GLY A 53 -7.30 20.52 -18.43
N LEU A 54 -7.82 20.84 -19.63
CA LEU A 54 -7.87 22.20 -20.16
C LEU A 54 -8.87 23.10 -19.43
N ASN A 55 -9.92 22.50 -18.85
CA ASN A 55 -10.80 23.13 -17.88
C ASN A 55 -11.30 22.09 -16.87
N LYS A 56 -11.91 22.57 -15.78
CA LYS A 56 -12.41 21.71 -14.70
C LYS A 56 -13.95 21.73 -14.66
N PRO A 57 -14.60 20.60 -14.39
CA PRO A 57 -16.01 20.55 -13.98
C PRO A 57 -16.30 21.46 -12.78
N THR A 58 -17.55 21.92 -12.65
CA THR A 58 -18.05 22.55 -11.42
C THR A 58 -18.16 21.53 -10.29
N SER A 59 -18.29 21.96 -9.04
CA SER A 59 -18.44 21.06 -7.89
C SER A 59 -19.61 20.08 -8.04
N SER A 60 -20.77 20.57 -8.50
CA SER A 60 -21.95 19.73 -8.77
C SER A 60 -21.66 18.70 -9.87
N MET A 61 -20.95 19.11 -10.92
CA MET A 61 -20.60 18.23 -12.05
C MET A 61 -19.57 17.17 -11.66
N TRP A 62 -18.61 17.51 -10.79
CA TRP A 62 -17.70 16.53 -10.20
C TRP A 62 -18.46 15.44 -9.45
N GLN A 63 -19.46 15.81 -8.66
CA GLN A 63 -20.30 14.84 -7.96
C GLN A 63 -21.06 13.94 -8.94
N ALA A 64 -21.68 14.52 -9.96
CA ALA A 64 -22.43 13.74 -10.94
C ALA A 64 -21.54 12.76 -11.73
N LEU A 65 -20.33 13.18 -12.10
CA LEU A 65 -19.33 12.30 -12.73
C LEU A 65 -18.90 11.18 -11.77
N ALA A 66 -18.66 11.50 -10.50
CA ALA A 66 -18.28 10.52 -9.50
C ALA A 66 -19.38 9.45 -9.33
N ASP A 67 -20.64 9.88 -9.26
CA ASP A 67 -21.81 9.00 -9.19
C ASP A 67 -21.94 8.12 -10.46
N PHE A 68 -21.72 8.68 -11.66
CA PHE A 68 -21.74 7.94 -12.92
C PHE A 68 -20.65 6.85 -12.99
N PHE A 69 -19.46 7.15 -12.45
CA PHE A 69 -18.37 6.19 -12.41
C PHE A 69 -18.44 5.24 -11.21
N GLY A 70 -19.27 5.51 -10.20
CA GLY A 70 -19.36 4.72 -8.98
C GLY A 70 -18.15 4.92 -8.06
N VAL A 71 -17.57 6.12 -8.04
CA VAL A 71 -16.38 6.47 -7.25
C VAL A 71 -16.64 7.71 -6.41
N TYR A 72 -15.69 8.08 -5.54
CA TYR A 72 -15.78 9.32 -4.77
C TYR A 72 -15.08 10.49 -5.49
N VAL A 73 -15.53 11.71 -5.19
CA VAL A 73 -15.06 12.94 -5.86
C VAL A 73 -13.53 13.12 -5.72
N PRO A 74 -12.91 13.02 -4.53
CA PRO A 74 -11.46 13.12 -4.42
C PRO A 74 -10.69 12.17 -5.35
N TYR A 75 -11.10 10.90 -5.46
CA TYR A 75 -10.47 9.96 -6.39
C TYR A 75 -10.59 10.42 -7.83
N LEU A 76 -11.79 10.81 -8.26
CA LEU A 76 -12.02 11.30 -9.61
C LEU A 76 -11.20 12.58 -9.91
N GLN A 77 -10.87 13.36 -8.89
CA GLN A 77 -10.03 14.55 -9.00
C GLN A 77 -8.52 14.25 -8.98
N GLY A 78 -8.10 13.03 -8.65
CA GLY A 78 -6.70 12.62 -8.67
C GLY A 78 -6.16 12.01 -7.38
N ALA A 79 -6.94 11.96 -6.31
CA ALA A 79 -6.52 11.28 -5.07
C ALA A 79 -6.32 9.78 -5.30
N TYR A 80 -5.56 9.13 -4.41
CA TYR A 80 -5.38 7.69 -4.42
C TYR A 80 -6.58 6.99 -3.81
N SER A 81 -6.88 5.76 -4.26
CA SER A 81 -7.79 4.85 -3.57
C SER A 81 -7.08 3.93 -2.60
N LYS A 82 -7.82 3.42 -1.60
CA LYS A 82 -7.33 2.39 -0.67
C LYS A 82 -6.72 1.19 -1.39
N VAL A 83 -7.36 0.76 -2.48
CA VAL A 83 -6.88 -0.35 -3.31
C VAL A 83 -5.56 -0.01 -4.00
N GLU A 84 -5.40 1.21 -4.53
CA GLU A 84 -4.14 1.62 -5.15
C GLU A 84 -3.00 1.74 -4.13
N ILE A 85 -3.29 2.26 -2.93
CA ILE A 85 -2.29 2.35 -1.85
C ILE A 85 -1.80 0.95 -1.47
N LEU A 86 -2.69 -0.01 -1.27
CA LEU A 86 -2.30 -1.39 -0.96
C LEU A 86 -1.60 -2.08 -2.14
N LYS A 87 -1.95 -1.75 -3.38
CA LYS A 87 -1.21 -2.23 -4.55
C LYS A 87 0.21 -1.70 -4.56
N VAL A 88 0.45 -0.44 -4.18
CA VAL A 88 1.81 0.08 -4.03
C VAL A 88 2.57 -0.71 -2.98
N LEU A 89 1.98 -0.94 -1.80
CA LEU A 89 2.61 -1.76 -0.75
C LEU A 89 2.97 -3.17 -1.26
N GLN A 90 2.01 -3.82 -1.92
CA GLN A 90 2.18 -5.15 -2.50
C GLN A 90 3.28 -5.18 -3.58
N GLU A 91 3.29 -4.20 -4.49
CA GLU A 91 4.27 -4.09 -5.58
C GLU A 91 5.70 -3.91 -5.03
N TYR A 92 5.88 -3.07 -4.00
CA TYR A 92 7.18 -2.82 -3.38
C TYR A 92 7.66 -4.04 -2.60
N TYR A 93 6.78 -4.69 -1.82
CA TYR A 93 7.15 -5.93 -1.12
C TYR A 93 7.45 -7.07 -2.10
N LEU A 94 6.74 -7.16 -3.24
CA LEU A 94 7.04 -8.16 -4.27
C LEU A 94 8.45 -7.98 -4.84
N ARG A 95 8.91 -6.73 -5.03
CA ARG A 95 10.30 -6.45 -5.48
C ARG A 95 11.33 -6.88 -4.44
N TYR A 96 11.06 -6.58 -3.17
CA TYR A 96 11.85 -7.10 -2.05
C TYR A 96 11.88 -8.65 -2.04
N TYR A 97 10.72 -9.29 -2.24
CA TYR A 97 10.58 -10.75 -2.31
C TYR A 97 11.44 -11.39 -3.40
N ILE A 98 11.48 -10.82 -4.61
CA ILE A 98 12.22 -11.40 -5.74
C ILE A 98 13.73 -11.09 -5.70
N GLY A 99 14.17 -10.17 -4.85
CA GLY A 99 15.57 -9.76 -4.78
C GLY A 99 16.07 -9.00 -6.02
N ASP A 100 15.15 -8.41 -6.79
CA ASP A 100 15.43 -7.72 -8.06
C ASP A 100 15.63 -6.22 -7.82
N TYR A 101 16.75 -5.89 -7.17
CA TYR A 101 17.19 -4.52 -6.91
C TYR A 101 18.71 -4.40 -7.14
N SER A 102 19.13 -3.26 -7.69
CA SER A 102 20.55 -2.93 -7.87
C SER A 102 21.09 -2.27 -6.60
N THR A 103 22.32 -2.51 -6.19
CA THR A 103 22.84 -1.90 -4.94
C THR A 103 23.16 -0.40 -5.05
N ASP A 104 22.92 0.21 -6.22
CA ASP A 104 23.43 1.53 -6.58
C ASP A 104 22.33 2.62 -6.74
N ASP A 105 21.04 2.28 -6.57
CA ASP A 105 19.93 3.24 -6.75
C ASP A 105 19.22 3.60 -5.43
N ILE A 106 18.88 4.88 -5.26
CA ILE A 106 18.09 5.38 -4.12
C ILE A 106 16.69 4.77 -4.11
N GLU A 107 16.14 4.40 -5.28
CA GLU A 107 14.88 3.65 -5.34
C GLU A 107 14.98 2.27 -4.68
N ASP A 108 16.16 1.66 -4.70
CA ASP A 108 16.39 0.32 -4.16
C ASP A 108 16.40 0.29 -2.62
N LEU A 109 16.80 1.40 -1.99
CA LEU A 109 16.71 1.58 -0.53
C LEU A 109 15.25 1.56 -0.02
N ILE A 110 14.31 2.09 -0.80
CA ILE A 110 12.90 2.13 -0.39
C ILE A 110 12.28 0.73 -0.45
N TYR A 111 12.71 -0.12 -1.39
CA TYR A 111 12.24 -1.51 -1.43
C TYR A 111 12.70 -2.29 -0.20
N THR A 112 13.97 -2.09 0.22
CA THR A 112 14.47 -2.71 1.45
C THR A 112 13.72 -2.20 2.69
N ASP A 113 13.45 -0.90 2.76
CA ASP A 113 12.71 -0.30 3.88
C ASP A 113 11.28 -0.85 3.97
N ILE A 114 10.54 -0.93 2.86
CA ILE A 114 9.20 -1.54 2.87
C ILE A 114 9.26 -3.02 3.25
N GLY A 115 10.23 -3.78 2.71
CA GLY A 115 10.40 -5.19 3.01
C GLY A 115 10.55 -5.45 4.50
N ASP A 116 11.50 -4.76 5.12
CA ASP A 116 11.80 -4.90 6.55
C ASP A 116 10.63 -4.41 7.43
N VAL A 117 10.01 -3.28 7.08
CA VAL A 117 8.88 -2.73 7.86
C VAL A 117 7.65 -3.63 7.78
N VAL A 118 7.38 -4.25 6.63
CA VAL A 118 6.30 -5.24 6.49
C VAL A 118 6.60 -6.49 7.30
N ASP A 119 7.82 -7.02 7.21
CA ASP A 119 8.25 -8.20 7.98
C ASP A 119 8.11 -7.96 9.51
N ASP A 120 8.56 -6.80 9.98
CA ASP A 120 8.41 -6.39 11.38
C ASP A 120 6.93 -6.20 11.76
N PHE A 121 6.14 -5.58 10.88
CA PHE A 121 4.72 -5.41 11.09
C PHE A 121 4.02 -6.77 11.27
N VAL A 122 4.23 -7.73 10.38
CA VAL A 122 3.54 -9.04 10.44
C VAL A 122 3.95 -9.87 11.66
N ILE A 123 5.20 -9.73 12.14
CA ILE A 123 5.65 -10.32 13.39
C ILE A 123 4.98 -9.62 14.58
N SER A 124 4.96 -8.29 14.57
CA SER A 124 4.44 -7.48 15.67
C SER A 124 2.92 -7.62 15.85
N LYS A 125 2.19 -7.84 14.75
CA LYS A 125 0.75 -8.14 14.76
C LYS A 125 0.45 -9.63 14.91
N LYS A 126 1.47 -10.48 15.12
CA LYS A 126 1.37 -11.95 15.28
C LYS A 126 0.73 -12.67 14.07
N ILE A 127 0.80 -12.07 12.90
CA ILE A 127 0.44 -12.70 11.62
C ILE A 127 1.47 -13.79 11.30
N LYS A 128 2.75 -13.50 11.59
CA LYS A 128 3.84 -14.47 11.58
C LYS A 128 4.38 -14.69 12.99
N PRO A 129 4.90 -15.89 13.30
CA PRO A 129 5.50 -16.17 14.59
C PRO A 129 6.86 -15.48 14.71
N TRP A 130 7.14 -14.87 15.87
CA TRP A 130 8.37 -14.12 16.13
C TRP A 130 9.65 -14.99 16.10
N ASN A 131 9.52 -16.31 16.23
CA ASN A 131 10.62 -17.27 16.27
C ASN A 131 10.84 -18.00 14.93
N ILE A 132 10.45 -17.39 13.80
CA ILE A 132 10.75 -17.91 12.46
C ILE A 132 12.16 -17.50 12.00
N LYS A 133 12.88 -18.37 11.28
CA LYS A 133 14.21 -18.03 10.74
C LYS A 133 14.10 -16.93 9.68
N LYS A 134 14.96 -15.88 9.71
CA LYS A 134 15.07 -14.87 8.63
C LYS A 134 16.07 -15.35 7.58
N GLU A 135 15.82 -16.51 6.96
CA GLU A 135 16.64 -16.95 5.80
C GLU A 135 16.24 -16.24 4.52
N ASN A 136 14.95 -15.91 4.41
CA ASN A 136 14.32 -15.21 3.30
C ASN A 136 13.26 -14.24 3.85
N VAL A 137 12.57 -13.56 2.95
CA VAL A 137 11.34 -12.81 3.21
C VAL A 137 10.28 -13.65 3.95
N LEU A 138 9.49 -13.01 4.83
CA LEU A 138 8.59 -13.75 5.74
C LEU A 138 7.27 -14.18 5.12
N LEU A 139 6.76 -13.46 4.12
CA LEU A 139 5.51 -13.80 3.45
C LEU A 139 5.73 -14.86 2.37
N SER A 140 4.78 -15.79 2.24
CA SER A 140 4.78 -16.78 1.16
C SER A 140 4.40 -16.14 -0.17
N LYS A 141 4.73 -16.81 -1.28
CA LYS A 141 4.36 -16.36 -2.63
C LYS A 141 2.86 -16.14 -2.79
N GLU A 142 2.06 -17.01 -2.18
CA GLU A 142 0.59 -16.96 -2.20
C GLU A 142 0.08 -15.73 -1.44
N GLU A 143 0.66 -15.44 -0.28
CA GLU A 143 0.33 -14.24 0.52
C GLU A 143 0.70 -12.97 -0.23
N VAL A 144 1.92 -12.90 -0.78
CA VAL A 144 2.38 -11.74 -1.56
C VAL A 144 1.48 -11.47 -2.76
N SER A 145 0.99 -12.51 -3.44
CA SER A 145 0.13 -12.37 -4.62
C SER A 145 -1.35 -12.10 -4.27
N SER A 146 -1.76 -12.28 -3.02
CA SER A 146 -3.16 -12.22 -2.60
C SER A 146 -3.58 -10.80 -2.23
N THR A 147 -4.36 -10.15 -3.10
CA THR A 147 -4.99 -8.86 -2.79
C THR A 147 -5.86 -8.91 -1.53
N LYS A 148 -6.47 -10.06 -1.26
CA LYS A 148 -7.25 -10.31 -0.05
C LYS A 148 -6.37 -10.26 1.21
N PHE A 149 -5.19 -10.88 1.18
CA PHE A 149 -4.26 -10.87 2.31
C PHE A 149 -3.85 -9.44 2.71
N TRP A 150 -3.44 -8.64 1.72
CA TRP A 150 -3.08 -7.23 1.94
C TRP A 150 -4.26 -6.42 2.48
N TRP A 151 -5.45 -6.63 1.92
CA TRP A 151 -6.65 -5.96 2.41
C TRP A 151 -7.06 -6.38 3.81
N GLU A 152 -6.85 -7.63 4.22
CA GLU A 152 -7.26 -8.10 5.57
C GLU A 152 -6.29 -7.63 6.66
N HIS A 153 -4.99 -7.58 6.37
CA HIS A 153 -3.98 -7.37 7.41
C HIS A 153 -3.42 -5.94 7.51
N PHE A 154 -3.56 -5.13 6.45
CA PHE A 154 -2.90 -3.83 6.37
C PHE A 154 -3.88 -2.65 6.37
N GLN A 155 -5.15 -2.84 6.73
CA GLN A 155 -6.13 -1.74 6.76
C GLN A 155 -5.76 -0.63 7.74
N VAL A 156 -5.00 -0.96 8.77
CA VAL A 156 -4.58 -0.01 9.81
C VAL A 156 -3.81 1.19 9.25
N VAL A 157 -3.14 1.03 8.10
CA VAL A 157 -2.44 2.15 7.46
C VAL A 157 -3.39 3.27 7.05
N PHE A 158 -4.69 2.99 6.86
CA PHE A 158 -5.67 3.99 6.46
C PHE A 158 -6.06 4.97 7.56
N ASP A 159 -5.66 4.72 8.80
CA ASP A 159 -5.86 5.64 9.92
C ASP A 159 -4.68 6.62 10.06
N HIS A 160 -3.58 6.39 9.32
CA HIS A 160 -2.40 7.26 9.33
C HIS A 160 -2.65 8.57 8.58
N ILE A 161 -2.19 9.70 9.13
CA ILE A 161 -2.51 11.04 8.61
C ILE A 161 -2.02 11.27 7.18
N ALA A 162 -0.81 10.80 6.85
CA ALA A 162 -0.26 10.92 5.51
C ALA A 162 -1.09 10.13 4.48
N ILE A 163 -1.55 8.93 4.86
CA ILE A 163 -2.42 8.09 4.03
C ILE A 163 -3.80 8.75 3.86
N ILE A 164 -4.37 9.31 4.93
CA ILE A 164 -5.62 10.07 4.85
C ILE A 164 -5.50 11.25 3.88
N TRP A 165 -4.37 11.95 3.86
CA TRP A 165 -4.12 13.02 2.89
C TRP A 165 -4.08 12.50 1.46
N LEU A 166 -3.39 11.38 1.20
CA LEU A 166 -3.37 10.75 -0.13
C LEU A 166 -4.77 10.34 -0.63
N LEU A 167 -5.65 9.93 0.28
CA LEU A 167 -7.04 9.55 -0.01
C LEU A 167 -7.97 10.76 -0.25
N THR A 168 -7.67 11.92 0.34
CA THR A 168 -8.62 13.04 0.42
C THR A 168 -8.17 14.31 -0.31
N LYS A 169 -6.88 14.44 -0.64
CA LYS A 169 -6.28 15.64 -1.23
C LYS A 169 -5.79 15.39 -2.66
N PRO A 170 -6.67 15.50 -3.67
CA PRO A 170 -6.31 15.25 -5.07
C PRO A 170 -5.24 16.19 -5.64
N SER A 171 -4.98 17.32 -4.98
CA SER A 171 -3.99 18.31 -5.42
C SER A 171 -2.55 17.98 -5.03
N LEU A 172 -2.31 16.90 -4.28
CA LEU A 172 -0.96 16.56 -3.82
C LEU A 172 -0.01 16.17 -4.96
N ASN A 173 -0.54 15.68 -6.08
CA ASN A 173 0.26 15.12 -7.18
C ASN A 173 1.31 14.11 -6.69
N ALA A 174 0.98 13.35 -5.64
CA ALA A 174 1.86 12.38 -5.01
C ALA A 174 2.26 11.29 -6.01
N THR A 175 3.53 10.91 -5.96
CA THR A 175 4.13 9.81 -6.72
C THR A 175 3.95 8.48 -5.99
N LYS A 176 4.29 7.36 -6.64
CA LYS A 176 4.34 6.05 -5.95
C LYS A 176 5.34 6.03 -4.79
N ARG A 177 6.43 6.80 -4.90
CA ARG A 177 7.41 6.97 -3.82
C ARG A 177 6.80 7.67 -2.61
N ASP A 178 6.07 8.77 -2.81
CA ASP A 178 5.40 9.47 -1.71
C ASP A 178 4.39 8.55 -0.99
N VAL A 179 3.73 7.65 -1.73
CA VAL A 179 2.85 6.62 -1.16
C VAL A 179 3.65 5.60 -0.36
N ALA A 180 4.80 5.15 -0.86
CA ALA A 180 5.69 4.22 -0.17
C ALA A 180 6.23 4.80 1.14
N ASP A 181 6.69 6.06 1.13
CA ASP A 181 7.17 6.76 2.34
C ASP A 181 6.05 6.87 3.40
N ALA A 182 4.85 7.24 2.97
CA ALA A 182 3.68 7.30 3.86
C ALA A 182 3.28 5.92 4.43
N LEU A 183 3.50 4.84 3.68
CA LEU A 183 3.27 3.46 4.13
C LEU A 183 4.32 3.00 5.14
N ILE A 184 5.60 3.33 4.91
CA ILE A 184 6.70 3.04 5.84
C ILE A 184 6.40 3.68 7.20
N ASP A 185 6.06 4.97 7.21
CA ASP A 185 5.73 5.70 8.44
C ASP A 185 4.51 5.10 9.15
N ALA A 186 3.44 4.85 8.40
CA ALA A 186 2.21 4.25 8.93
C ALA A 186 2.44 2.88 9.57
N LEU A 187 3.19 1.99 8.91
CA LEU A 187 3.45 0.65 9.42
C LEU A 187 4.41 0.66 10.60
N SER A 188 5.43 1.52 10.58
CA SER A 188 6.38 1.67 11.69
C SER A 188 5.68 2.13 12.97
N GLY A 189 4.74 3.08 12.84
CA GLY A 189 3.94 3.57 13.98
C GLY A 189 3.03 2.50 14.61
N GLU A 190 2.75 1.41 13.89
CA GLU A 190 1.86 0.34 14.34
C GLU A 190 2.57 -0.82 15.05
N GLN A 191 3.89 -0.79 15.13
CA GLN A 191 4.69 -1.91 15.60
C GLN A 191 4.63 -2.10 17.13
N ASN A 192 4.69 -3.36 17.55
CA ASN A 192 4.81 -3.77 18.95
C ASN A 192 6.28 -4.02 19.33
N ASN A 193 6.88 -3.05 20.02
CA ASN A 193 8.28 -3.08 20.44
C ASN A 193 8.67 -4.33 21.26
N MET A 194 7.76 -4.88 22.07
CA MET A 194 8.07 -6.07 22.88
C MET A 194 8.26 -7.31 21.99
N LEU A 195 7.40 -7.51 20.98
CA LEU A 195 7.53 -8.63 20.06
C LEU A 195 8.74 -8.47 19.15
N LEU A 196 9.02 -7.25 18.68
CA LEU A 196 10.24 -6.96 17.92
C LEU A 196 11.51 -7.20 18.74
N THR A 197 11.51 -6.80 20.02
CA THR A 197 12.65 -7.09 20.91
C THR A 197 12.87 -8.60 21.08
N ARG A 198 11.80 -9.38 21.22
CA ARG A 198 11.90 -10.86 21.28
C ARG A 198 12.46 -11.42 19.98
N ARG A 199 11.98 -10.92 18.84
CA ARG A 199 12.44 -11.27 17.51
C ARG A 199 13.94 -10.98 17.33
N MET A 200 14.39 -9.78 17.69
CA MET A 200 15.80 -9.37 17.62
C MET A 200 16.69 -10.26 18.48
N LYS A 201 16.33 -10.46 19.76
CA LYS A 201 17.10 -11.34 20.67
C LYS A 201 17.21 -12.76 20.13
N PHE A 202 16.15 -13.26 19.50
CA PHE A 202 16.14 -14.58 18.88
C PHE A 202 17.07 -14.69 17.67
N ILE A 203 17.07 -13.71 16.76
CA ILE A 203 18.03 -13.70 15.63
C ILE A 203 19.46 -13.52 16.14
N ASP A 204 19.67 -12.59 17.06
CA ASP A 204 20.99 -12.27 17.59
C ASP A 204 21.61 -13.46 18.30
N LYS A 205 20.84 -14.19 19.12
CA LYS A 205 21.32 -15.43 19.78
C LYS A 205 21.83 -16.42 18.75
N TYR A 206 21.10 -16.64 17.65
CA TYR A 206 21.52 -17.51 16.56
C TYR A 206 22.79 -17.03 15.85
N LEU A 207 22.82 -15.77 15.41
CA LEU A 207 23.96 -15.19 14.69
C LEU A 207 25.22 -15.10 15.55
N TYR A 208 25.06 -14.88 16.85
CA TYR A 208 26.15 -14.80 17.80
C TYR A 208 26.98 -16.08 17.80
N PHE A 209 26.30 -17.23 17.85
CA PHE A 209 26.93 -18.53 17.84
C PHE A 209 27.48 -18.94 16.48
N MET A 210 26.73 -18.69 15.40
CA MET A 210 27.23 -18.98 14.05
C MET A 210 28.55 -18.24 13.74
N LYS A 211 28.83 -17.13 14.42
CA LYS A 211 30.06 -16.35 14.29
C LYS A 211 31.16 -16.72 15.30
N GLY A 212 30.98 -17.75 16.13
CA GLY A 212 31.98 -18.25 17.08
C GLY A 212 32.41 -17.24 18.16
N LYS A 213 31.49 -16.42 18.68
CA LYS A 213 31.81 -15.37 19.67
C LYS A 213 31.59 -15.83 21.13
N THR A 214 32.26 -15.16 22.08
CA THR A 214 32.24 -15.49 23.53
C THR A 214 30.92 -15.14 24.23
N ILE A 215 30.20 -16.11 24.80
CA ILE A 215 28.86 -15.96 25.45
C ILE A 215 28.59 -14.59 26.12
N LYS A 216 27.51 -13.90 25.71
CA LYS A 216 27.03 -12.65 26.32
C LYS A 216 25.93 -12.90 27.37
N SER A 217 25.99 -12.25 28.54
CA SER A 217 25.03 -12.43 29.64
C SER A 217 23.57 -11.98 29.35
N ILE A 218 23.33 -11.24 28.27
CA ILE A 218 21.99 -10.72 27.92
C ILE A 218 21.09 -11.73 27.19
N TYR A 219 21.63 -12.88 26.79
CA TYR A 219 20.88 -13.93 26.09
C TYR A 219 20.61 -15.10 27.03
N ASP A 220 19.40 -15.64 26.96
CA ASP A 220 19.03 -16.86 27.68
C ASP A 220 19.64 -18.07 26.97
N PHE A 221 20.71 -18.64 27.55
CA PHE A 221 21.36 -19.88 27.07
C PHE A 221 21.02 -21.10 27.94
N GLU A 222 20.09 -20.97 28.88
CA GLU A 222 19.63 -22.08 29.73
C GLU A 222 18.54 -22.89 29.03
N HIS A 223 17.79 -22.25 28.12
CA HIS A 223 16.74 -22.90 27.33
C HIS A 223 17.15 -23.13 25.85
N PRO A 224 16.61 -24.20 25.22
CA PRO A 224 16.87 -24.49 23.82
C PRO A 224 16.49 -23.37 22.88
N HIS A 225 17.36 -23.11 21.90
CA HIS A 225 17.07 -22.14 20.86
C HIS A 225 15.90 -22.62 19.99
N SER A 226 14.91 -21.77 19.74
CA SER A 226 13.72 -22.18 18.99
C SER A 226 13.93 -22.38 17.47
N LEU A 227 15.16 -22.27 16.96
CA LEU A 227 15.47 -22.61 15.56
C LEU A 227 15.86 -24.07 15.37
N ASP A 228 16.62 -24.63 16.31
CA ASP A 228 17.24 -25.95 16.18
C ASP A 228 17.12 -26.82 17.44
N GLY A 229 16.44 -26.32 18.48
CA GLY A 229 16.20 -27.06 19.72
C GLY A 229 17.45 -27.27 20.56
N LYS A 230 18.57 -26.60 20.28
CA LYS A 230 19.81 -26.79 21.03
C LYS A 230 19.80 -25.98 22.32
N ASN A 231 19.80 -26.67 23.46
CA ASN A 231 19.92 -26.09 24.82
C ASN A 231 21.12 -25.17 24.92
N HIS A 232 22.24 -25.62 24.34
CA HIS A 232 23.48 -24.89 24.30
C HIS A 232 24.14 -25.11 22.95
N TYR A 233 24.60 -24.03 22.31
CA TYR A 233 25.59 -24.13 21.24
C TYR A 233 26.96 -24.19 21.90
N ILE A 234 27.15 -25.23 22.71
CA ILE A 234 28.49 -25.62 23.16
C ILE A 234 29.05 -26.36 21.96
N ASP A 235 30.09 -25.77 21.39
CA ASP A 235 31.07 -26.41 20.53
C ASP A 235 31.11 -27.94 20.72
N GLU A 236 30.49 -28.69 19.80
CA GLU A 236 31.06 -29.97 19.44
C GLU A 236 32.31 -29.65 18.62
N ILE A 237 33.39 -29.29 19.33
CA ILE A 237 34.74 -29.39 18.80
C ILE A 237 34.94 -30.89 18.54
N HIS A 238 34.91 -31.25 17.25
CA HIS A 238 35.62 -32.42 16.74
C HIS A 238 36.90 -31.92 16.06
#